data_AF-A0A7R9MNV3-F1
#
_entry.id   AF-A0A7R9MNV3-F1
#
_cell.length_a   1.000
_cell.length_b   1.000
_cell.length_c   1.000
_cell.angle_alpha   90.00
_cell.angle_beta   90.00
_cell.angle_gamma   90.00
#
_symmetry.space_group_name_H-M   'P 1'
#
loop_
_entity.id
_entity.type
_entity.pdbx_description
1 polymer ?
#
loop_
_entity_poly.entity_id
_entity_poly.type
_entity_poly.pdbx_seq_one_letter_code
_entity_poly.pdbx_strand_id
1 'polypeptide(L)' 'MIIDIMNYLEKSGQQLLSLKGLVIGGATVPREMAYRVLKLIPNCTDVRVGYGATEAGTGGTTSYQSDTLVVQ' A
#
# COMPACT_ATOMS: atom_id res chain seq x y z
N MET A 1 7.77 6.96 -5.55
CA MET A 1 6.41 7.53 -5.67
C MET A 1 5.53 7.30 -4.44
N ILE A 2 5.13 6.06 -4.08
CA ILE A 2 4.26 5.87 -2.89
C ILE A 2 4.95 6.30 -1.57
N ILE A 3 6.26 6.09 -1.46
CA ILE A 3 7.07 6.57 -0.33
C ILE A 3 7.01 8.09 -0.21
N ASP A 4 7.05 8.81 -1.33
CA ASP A 4 7.00 10.27 -1.35
C ASP A 4 5.63 10.77 -0.87
N ILE A 5 4.55 10.11 -1.28
CA ILE A 5 3.19 10.40 -0.79
C ILE A 5 3.11 10.17 0.71
N MET A 6 3.58 9.03 1.22
CA MET A 6 3.58 8.77 2.67
C MET A 6 4.38 9.82 3.44
N ASN A 7 5.58 10.14 2.97
CA ASN A 7 6.43 11.15 3.60
C ASN A 7 5.76 12.53 3.59
N TYR A 8 5.03 12.87 2.53
CA TYR A 8 4.26 14.11 2.45
C TYR A 8 3.10 14.13 3.45
N LEU A 9 2.32 13.05 3.55
CA LEU A 9 1.21 12.96 4.50
C LEU A 9 1.69 13.10 5.94
N GLU A 10 2.79 12.42 6.29
CA GLU A 10 3.40 12.54 7.62
C GLU A 10 3.91 13.95 7.93
N LYS A 11 4.51 14.64 6.95
CA LYS A 11 5.03 16.01 7.12
C LYS A 11 3.95 17.09 7.14
N SER A 12 2.92 16.92 6.32
CA SER A 12 1.85 17.91 6.13
C SER A 12 0.69 17.74 7.13
N GLY A 13 0.56 16.57 7.76
CA GLY A 13 -0.58 16.23 8.62
C GLY A 13 -1.89 16.02 7.86
N GLN A 14 -1.86 15.99 6.52
CA GLN A 14 -3.05 15.74 5.71
C GLN A 14 -3.47 14.27 5.76
N GLN A 15 -4.76 14.03 5.57
CA GLN A 15 -5.35 12.68 5.59
C GLN A 15 -6.03 12.34 4.27
N LEU A 16 -5.82 11.12 3.79
CA LEU A 16 -6.52 10.58 2.62
C LEU A 16 -7.78 9.83 3.05
N LEU A 17 -8.81 10.59 3.41
CA LEU A 17 -10.05 10.04 3.98
C LEU A 17 -10.87 9.18 2.99
N SER A 18 -10.72 9.39 1.69
CA SER A 18 -11.46 8.62 0.68
C SER A 18 -10.74 7.38 0.17
N LEU A 19 -9.45 7.21 0.48
CA LEU A 19 -8.67 6.08 -0.03
C LEU A 19 -9.06 4.79 0.69
N LYS A 20 -9.58 3.80 -0.05
CA LYS A 20 -10.04 2.50 0.48
C LYS A 20 -9.10 1.34 0.22
N GLY A 21 -8.41 1.37 -0.92
CA GLY A 21 -7.46 0.33 -1.29
C GLY A 21 -6.34 0.93 -2.12
N LEU A 22 -5.19 0.26 -2.08
CA LEU A 22 -3.99 0.68 -2.78
C LEU A 22 -3.41 -0.50 -3.54
N VAL A 23 -3.18 -0.34 -4.84
CA VAL A 23 -2.44 -1.31 -5.67
C VAL A 23 -1.10 -0.70 -6.06
N ILE A 24 -0.01 -1.38 -5.74
CA ILE A 24 1.37 -0.95 -6.01
C ILE A 24 2.16 -2.08 -6.65
N GLY A 25 3.06 -1.74 -7.57
CA GLY A 25 3.85 -2.71 -8.31
C GLY A 25 4.86 -2.02 -9.22
N GLY A 26 5.52 -2.79 -10.09
CA GLY A 26 6.52 -2.29 -11.04
C GLY A 26 7.91 -2.02 -10.44
N ALA A 27 8.06 -2.17 -9.12
CA ALA A 27 9.34 -2.17 -8.41
C ALA A 27 9.24 -3.06 -7.16
N THR A 28 10.38 -3.37 -6.54
CA THR A 28 10.41 -4.09 -5.27
C THR A 28 9.70 -3.29 -4.19
N VAL A 29 8.70 -3.89 -3.55
CA VAL A 29 7.96 -3.31 -2.43
C VAL A 29 8.26 -4.13 -1.17
N PRO A 30 8.96 -3.57 -0.17
CA PRO A 30 9.12 -4.21 1.14
C PRO A 30 7.77 -4.38 1.83
N ARG A 31 7.60 -5.49 2.56
CA ARG A 31 6.36 -5.80 3.29
C ARG A 31 5.98 -4.70 4.28
N GLU A 32 6.98 -4.13 4.96
CA GLU A 32 6.86 -3.08 5.96
C GLU A 32 6.21 -1.82 5.39
N MET A 33 6.37 -1.60 4.08
CA MET A 33 5.75 -0.48 3.38
C MET A 33 4.22 -0.63 3.34
N ALA A 34 3.70 -1.83 3.07
CA ALA A 34 2.26 -2.08 3.07
C ALA A 34 1.66 -1.82 4.47
N TYR A 35 2.34 -2.27 5.52
CA TYR A 35 1.91 -2.01 6.90
C TYR A 35 1.99 -0.53 7.27
N ARG A 36 3.02 0.20 6.79
CA ARG A 36 3.10 1.65 7.00
C ARG A 36 1.94 2.38 6.35
N VAL A 37 1.52 2.00 5.14
CA VAL A 37 0.34 2.55 4.47
C VAL A 37 -0.93 2.32 5.30
N LEU A 38 -1.17 1.07 5.73
CA LEU A 38 -2.34 0.71 6.54
C LEU A 38 -2.40 1.51 7.86
N LYS A 39 -1.24 1.76 8.47
CA LYS A 39 -1.13 2.57 9.69
C LYS A 39 -1.34 4.07 9.44
N LEU A 40 -0.77 4.60 8.36
CA LEU A 40 -0.79 6.03 8.05
C LEU A 40 -2.11 6.49 7.45
N ILE A 41 -2.81 5.61 6.73
CA ILE A 41 -4.07 5.90 6.05
C ILE A 41 -5.11 4.89 6.55
N PRO A 42 -5.76 5.14 7.71
CA PRO A 42 -6.64 4.16 8.36
C PRO A 42 -7.83 3.70 7.52
N ASN A 43 -8.25 4.55 6.56
CA ASN A 43 -9.35 4.21 5.66
C ASN A 43 -8.95 3.26 4.53
N CYS A 44 -7.64 3.08 4.29
CA CYS A 44 -7.11 2.11 3.38
C CYS A 44 -7.03 0.76 4.09
N THR A 45 -7.92 -0.18 3.73
CA THR A 45 -8.04 -1.47 4.40
C THR A 45 -7.39 -2.62 3.63
N ASP A 46 -7.03 -2.40 2.37
CA ASP A 46 -6.45 -3.39 1.47
C ASP A 46 -5.29 -2.79 0.66
N VAL A 47 -4.08 -3.32 0.87
CA VAL A 47 -2.90 -2.98 0.08
C VAL A 47 -2.47 -4.20 -0.72
N ARG A 48 -2.47 -4.09 -2.05
CA ARG A 48 -2.06 -5.17 -2.96
C ARG A 48 -0.74 -4.83 -3.62
N VAL A 49 0.23 -5.73 -3.48
CA VAL A 49 1.50 -5.69 -4.21
C VAL A 49 1.36 -6.56 -5.46
N GLY A 50 1.36 -5.92 -6.63
CA GLY A 50 1.24 -6.56 -7.93
C GLY A 50 2.59 -6.78 -8.60
N TYR A 51 2.70 -7.93 -9.25
CA TYR A 51 3.74 -8.27 -10.21
C TYR A 51 3.10 -8.39 -11.59
N GLY A 52 3.74 -7.78 -12.58
CA GLY A 52 3.31 -7.83 -13.97
C GLY A 52 4.43 -7.33 -14.88
N ALA A 53 4.34 -7.73 -16.14
CA ALA A 53 5.23 -7.29 -17.21
C ALA A 53 4.36 -6.79 -18.36
N THR A 54 4.86 -5.84 -19.14
CA THR A 54 4.10 -5.27 -20.26
C THR A 54 3.67 -6.35 -21.26
N GLU A 55 4.55 -7.35 -21.47
CA GLU A 55 4.41 -8.44 -22.43
C GLU A 55 3.41 -9.52 -22.00
N ALA A 56 3.16 -9.65 -20.70
CA ALA A 56 2.32 -10.69 -20.11
C ALA A 56 1.08 -10.15 -19.37
N GLY A 57 0.94 -8.82 -19.29
CA GLY A 57 -0.07 -8.15 -18.48
C GLY A 57 0.13 -8.36 -16.99
N THR A 58 -0.98 -8.35 -16.24
CA THR A 58 -0.96 -8.52 -14.79
C THR A 58 -0.67 -9.98 -14.44
N GLY A 59 0.51 -10.27 -13.90
CA GLY A 59 0.92 -11.63 -13.56
C GLY A 59 0.25 -12.13 -12.28
N GLY A 60 0.39 -11.39 -11.17
CA GLY A 60 -0.17 -11.79 -9.89
C GLY A 60 -0.17 -10.67 -8.86
N THR A 61 -0.92 -10.84 -7.77
CA THR A 61 -0.95 -9.87 -6.66
C THR A 61 -0.92 -10.59 -5.31
N THR A 62 -0.29 -9.96 -4.32
CA THR A 62 -0.35 -10.35 -2.90
C THR A 62 -1.05 -9.25 -2.12
N SER A 63 -2.07 -9.59 -1.34
CA SER A 63 -2.86 -8.64 -0.53
C SER A 63 -2.39 -8.63 0.93
N TYR A 64 -2.39 -7.43 1.52
CA TYR A 64 -2.18 -7.16 2.94
C TYR A 64 -3.39 -6.39 3.46
N GLN A 65 -4.01 -6.89 4.54
CA GLN A 65 -5.23 -6.32 5.10
C GLN A 65 -5.02 -5.81 6.52
N SER A 66 -5.80 -4.80 6.91
CA SER A 66 -5.73 -4.20 8.24
C SER A 66 -6.01 -5.21 9.37
N ASP A 67 -6.94 -6.15 9.15
CA ASP A 67 -7.31 -7.17 10.15
C ASP A 67 -6.18 -8.17 10.44
N THR A 68 -5.18 -8.26 9.56
CA THR A 68 -4.03 -9.16 9.71
C THR A 68 -2.89 -8.54 10.53
N LEU A 69 -3.00 -7.27 10.94
CA LEU A 69 -2.02 -6.59 11.78
C LEU A 69 -2.13 -6.94 13.27
N VAL A 70 -3.14 -7.73 13.67
CA VAL A 70 -3.25 -8.32 15.01
C VAL A 70 -2.42 -9.61 15.04
N VAL A 71 -1.11 -9.48 15.13
CA VAL A 71 -0.23 -10.60 15.52
C VAL A 71 0.19 -10.37 16.96
N GLN A 72 -0.12 -11.36 17.80
CA GLN A 72 0.15 -11.46 19.24
C GLN A 72 1.61 -11.16 19.61
#